data_AF-A0AAX0N8A1-F1
#
_entry.id   AF-A0AAX0N8A1-F1
#
_cell.length_a   1.000
_cell.length_b   1.000
_cell.length_c   1.000
_cell.angle_alpha   90.00
_cell.angle_beta   90.00
_cell.angle_gamma   90.00
#
_symmetry.space_group_name_H-M   'P 1'
#
loop_
_entity.id
_entity.type
_entity.pdbx_description
1 polymer ?
#
loop_
_entity_poly.entity_id
_entity_poly.type
_entity_poly.pdbx_seq_one_letter_code
_entity_poly.pdbx_strand_id
1 'polypeptide(L)'
;MENKDEKKVEKVFKGYIEKIFGKDCLKEIEPLYKKVIENRDNNVKFGEFGDDPATIELILYLRKIMRQKKLVPTEKLLKGKSLTYDNYLEFIENDGKVRSWLTEEYKKRFPYSYESEPKSHIDDYKEDGWNYLEYLNQNNQNYDYDIEWFYVEKNEVGHIYYNELDHYLTYLLGAIRRGMPEKIKQGKNIKKDLEKID
;
A
#
# COMPACT_ATOMS: atom_id res chain seq x y z
N MET A 1 14.57 17.32 -22.65
CA MET A 1 13.54 16.34 -23.04
C MET A 1 12.30 16.67 -22.24
N GLU A 2 11.33 17.32 -22.87
CA GLU A 2 10.02 17.58 -22.27
C GLU A 2 9.32 16.23 -22.01
N ASN A 3 8.80 16.07 -20.80
CA ASN A 3 8.02 14.88 -20.44
C ASN A 3 6.82 14.78 -21.38
N LYS A 4 6.81 13.74 -22.22
CA LYS A 4 5.61 13.21 -22.88
C LYS A 4 4.47 13.20 -21.86
N ASP A 5 3.38 13.91 -22.16
CA ASP A 5 2.11 13.99 -21.43
C ASP A 5 2.08 13.21 -20.11
N GLU A 6 2.45 13.88 -19.01
CA GLU A 6 2.34 13.29 -17.68
C GLU A 6 0.88 12.85 -17.45
N LYS A 7 0.70 11.52 -17.30
CA LYS A 7 -0.63 10.92 -17.20
C LYS A 7 -1.35 11.44 -15.95
N LYS A 8 -2.67 11.57 -16.03
CA LYS A 8 -3.52 12.05 -14.92
C LYS A 8 -3.25 11.28 -13.60
N VAL A 9 -3.06 9.97 -13.68
CA VAL A 9 -2.79 9.11 -12.51
C VAL A 9 -1.46 9.42 -11.82
N GLU A 10 -0.44 9.84 -12.57
CA GLU A 10 0.88 10.21 -12.03
C GLU A 10 0.81 11.53 -11.25
N LYS A 11 0.09 12.52 -11.78
CA LYS A 11 -0.18 13.79 -11.09
C LYS A 11 -0.93 13.57 -9.77
N VAL A 12 -1.94 12.70 -9.80
CA VAL A 12 -2.72 12.32 -8.62
C VAL A 12 -1.82 11.67 -7.57
N PHE A 13 -1.03 10.67 -7.97
CA PHE A 13 -0.10 9.99 -7.05
C PHE A 13 0.90 10.96 -6.42
N LYS A 14 1.64 11.73 -7.22
CA LYS A 14 2.63 12.68 -6.69
C LYS A 14 2.00 13.74 -5.78
N GLY A 15 0.83 14.26 -6.16
CA GLY A 15 0.07 15.21 -5.36
C GLY A 15 -0.31 14.65 -3.98
N TYR A 16 -0.75 13.39 -3.92
CA TYR A 16 -1.06 12.74 -2.64
C TYR A 16 0.18 12.40 -1.82
N ILE A 17 1.28 11.95 -2.44
CA ILE A 17 2.54 11.76 -1.71
C ILE A 17 2.98 13.07 -1.05
N GLU A 18 2.93 14.18 -1.78
CA GLU A 18 3.30 15.49 -1.27
C GLU A 18 2.39 15.91 -0.10
N LYS A 19 1.06 15.77 -0.24
CA LYS A 19 0.10 16.13 0.80
C LYS A 19 0.23 15.28 2.08
N ILE A 20 0.39 13.97 1.93
CA ILE A 20 0.37 13.03 3.06
C ILE A 20 1.73 13.00 3.75
N PHE A 21 2.80 12.92 2.96
CA PHE A 21 4.14 12.64 3.43
C PHE A 21 5.08 13.85 3.39
N GLY A 22 4.77 14.86 2.59
CA GLY A 22 5.54 16.10 2.42
C GLY A 22 6.38 16.10 1.14
N LYS A 23 6.79 17.31 0.70
CA LYS A 23 7.65 17.51 -0.49
C LYS A 23 8.97 16.76 -0.43
N ASP A 24 9.56 16.64 0.76
CA ASP A 24 10.84 15.96 0.92
C ASP A 24 10.71 14.45 0.69
N CYS A 25 9.60 13.85 1.13
CA CYS A 25 9.29 12.46 0.81
C CYS A 25 9.16 12.25 -0.71
N LEU A 26 8.51 13.16 -1.42
CA LEU A 26 8.37 13.06 -2.87
C LEU A 26 9.74 13.05 -3.59
N LYS A 27 10.68 13.90 -3.12
CA LYS A 27 12.06 13.90 -3.62
C LYS A 27 12.81 12.61 -3.27
N GLU A 28 12.60 12.09 -2.07
CA GLU A 28 13.27 10.86 -1.61
C GLU A 28 12.84 9.63 -2.42
N ILE A 29 11.55 9.53 -2.77
CA ILE A 29 11.05 8.42 -3.59
C ILE A 29 11.30 8.59 -5.10
N GLU A 30 11.73 9.78 -5.55
CA GLU A 30 11.86 10.10 -6.97
C GLU A 30 12.72 9.07 -7.75
N PRO A 31 13.87 8.59 -7.24
CA PRO A 31 14.65 7.57 -7.94
C PRO A 31 13.90 6.24 -8.11
N LEU A 32 13.18 5.79 -7.08
CA LEU A 32 12.37 4.57 -7.13
C LEU A 32 11.19 4.73 -8.09
N TYR A 33 10.52 5.88 -8.04
CA TYR A 33 9.42 6.21 -8.94
C TYR A 33 9.87 6.22 -10.41
N LYS A 34 11.05 6.79 -10.72
CA LYS A 34 11.61 6.75 -12.08
C LYS A 34 11.81 5.33 -12.59
N LYS A 35 12.31 4.41 -11.76
CA LYS A 35 12.44 2.98 -12.13
C LYS A 35 11.09 2.35 -12.46
N VAL A 36 10.03 2.65 -11.71
CA VAL A 36 8.67 2.16 -12.01
C VAL A 36 8.20 2.64 -13.39
N ILE A 37 8.47 3.90 -13.74
CA ILE A 37 8.14 4.49 -15.04
C ILE A 37 8.97 3.86 -16.16
N GLU A 38 10.27 3.66 -15.96
CA GLU A 38 11.16 2.99 -16.90
C GLU A 38 10.71 1.55 -17.16
N ASN A 39 10.35 0.79 -16.12
CA ASN A 39 9.86 -0.58 -16.24
C ASN A 39 8.55 -0.66 -17.04
N ARG A 40 7.65 0.32 -16.85
CA ARG A 40 6.46 0.47 -17.68
C ARG A 40 6.79 0.75 -19.13
N ASP A 41 7.61 1.76 -19.39
CA ASP A 41 7.89 2.23 -20.75
C ASP A 41 8.69 1.19 -21.56
N ASN A 42 9.49 0.38 -20.87
CA ASN A 42 10.22 -0.76 -21.45
C ASN A 42 9.41 -2.06 -21.50
N ASN A 43 8.16 -2.06 -21.03
CA ASN A 43 7.28 -3.23 -20.98
C ASN A 43 7.94 -4.46 -20.32
N VAL A 44 8.72 -4.22 -19.25
CA VAL A 44 9.32 -5.29 -18.43
C VAL A 44 8.18 -6.20 -17.95
N LYS A 45 8.33 -7.53 -17.99
CA LYS A 45 7.30 -8.45 -17.48
C LYS A 45 7.03 -8.22 -16.00
N PHE A 46 5.76 -8.30 -15.60
CA PHE A 46 5.28 -8.10 -14.24
C PHE A 46 4.14 -9.08 -13.96
N GLY A 47 3.78 -9.29 -12.69
CA GLY A 47 2.60 -10.08 -12.31
C GLY A 47 1.30 -9.38 -12.73
N GLU A 48 0.13 -9.93 -12.40
CA GLU A 48 -1.15 -9.44 -12.94
C GLU A 48 -1.46 -7.98 -12.57
N PHE A 49 -0.97 -7.54 -11.40
CA PHE A 49 -1.38 -6.28 -10.78
C PHE A 49 -0.33 -5.16 -10.82
N GLY A 50 0.85 -5.41 -11.39
CA GLY A 50 1.95 -4.43 -11.48
C GLY A 50 3.07 -4.64 -10.47
N ASP A 51 3.15 -5.82 -9.89
CA ASP A 51 4.04 -6.27 -8.81
C ASP A 51 5.47 -6.60 -9.28
N ASP A 52 6.08 -5.75 -10.11
CA ASP A 52 7.50 -5.88 -10.42
C ASP A 52 8.39 -5.39 -9.26
N PRO A 53 9.67 -5.82 -9.19
CA PRO A 53 10.57 -5.47 -8.10
C PRO A 53 10.68 -3.98 -7.77
N ALA A 54 10.66 -3.08 -8.76
CA ALA A 54 10.76 -1.63 -8.49
C ALA A 54 9.46 -1.09 -7.88
N THR A 55 8.32 -1.62 -8.30
CA THR A 55 7.01 -1.24 -7.77
C THR A 55 6.83 -1.79 -6.35
N ILE A 56 7.28 -3.02 -6.08
CA ILE A 56 7.33 -3.61 -4.73
C ILE A 56 8.24 -2.78 -3.82
N GLU A 57 9.46 -2.47 -4.26
CA GLU A 57 10.41 -1.67 -3.48
C GLU A 57 9.80 -0.31 -3.07
N LEU A 58 9.11 0.35 -4.00
CA LEU A 58 8.46 1.63 -3.75
C LEU A 58 7.30 1.52 -2.74
N ILE A 59 6.41 0.53 -2.87
CA ILE A 59 5.29 0.41 -1.91
C ILE A 59 5.79 0.04 -0.50
N LEU A 60 6.80 -0.83 -0.38
CA LEU A 60 7.38 -1.19 0.91
C LEU A 60 8.06 0.01 1.58
N TYR A 61 8.71 0.86 0.78
CA TYR A 61 9.28 2.11 1.25
C TYR A 61 8.18 3.09 1.73
N LEU A 62 7.07 3.22 1.01
CA LEU A 62 5.93 4.04 1.46
C LEU A 62 5.30 3.51 2.76
N ARG A 63 5.13 2.18 2.89
CA ARG A 63 4.63 1.54 4.12
C ARG A 63 5.56 1.78 5.32
N LYS A 64 6.88 1.79 5.09
CA LYS A 64 7.86 2.21 6.12
C LYS A 64 7.62 3.65 6.57
N ILE A 65 7.36 4.58 5.65
CA ILE A 65 7.04 5.97 6.01
C ILE A 65 5.70 6.05 6.75
N MET A 66 4.69 5.29 6.32
CA MET A 66 3.40 5.21 7.00
C MET A 66 3.57 4.77 8.46
N ARG A 67 4.42 3.77 8.73
CA ARG A 67 4.79 3.37 10.09
C ARG A 67 5.49 4.49 10.87
N GLN A 68 6.48 5.15 10.28
CA GLN A 68 7.19 6.27 10.92
C GLN A 68 6.25 7.42 11.28
N LYS A 69 5.25 7.69 10.44
CA LYS A 69 4.21 8.70 10.70
C LYS A 69 3.04 8.18 11.54
N LYS A 70 3.13 6.94 12.05
CA LYS A 70 2.08 6.28 12.84
C LYS A 70 0.74 6.21 12.13
N LEU A 71 0.72 6.12 10.80
CA LEU A 71 -0.50 5.94 10.01
C LEU A 71 -0.98 4.49 9.93
N VAL A 72 -0.11 3.56 10.35
CA VAL A 72 -0.38 2.12 10.45
C VAL A 72 0.27 1.59 11.74
N PRO A 73 -0.12 0.40 12.22
CA PRO A 73 0.53 -0.23 13.37
C PRO A 73 2.04 -0.36 13.24
N THR A 74 2.73 -0.24 14.37
CA THR A 74 4.17 -0.52 14.49
C THR A 74 4.44 -1.76 15.36
N GLU A 75 3.38 -2.44 15.78
CA GLU A 75 3.44 -3.59 16.67
C GLU A 75 2.96 -4.86 15.97
N LYS A 76 3.40 -5.99 16.50
CA LYS A 76 3.01 -7.32 16.05
C LYS A 76 1.53 -7.56 16.28
N LEU A 77 0.83 -7.95 15.22
CA LEU A 77 -0.60 -8.18 15.22
C LEU A 77 -0.90 -9.57 15.78
N LEU A 78 -0.21 -10.58 15.24
CA LEU A 78 -0.49 -11.98 15.50
C LEU A 78 0.20 -12.51 16.76
N LYS A 79 1.12 -11.73 17.36
CA LYS A 79 1.71 -11.97 18.69
C LYS A 79 2.16 -13.41 18.92
N GLY A 80 2.77 -14.02 17.90
CA GLY A 80 3.29 -15.39 17.95
C GLY A 80 2.39 -16.47 17.34
N LYS A 81 1.23 -16.13 16.77
CA LYS A 81 0.49 -17.04 15.86
C LYS A 81 1.24 -17.19 14.52
N SER A 82 0.91 -18.24 13.76
CA SER A 82 1.45 -18.42 12.40
C SER A 82 1.00 -17.29 11.47
N LEU A 83 1.88 -16.89 10.57
CA LEU A 83 1.63 -15.83 9.57
C LEU A 83 0.82 -16.38 8.39
N THR A 84 -0.37 -16.90 8.66
CA THR A 84 -1.27 -17.44 7.64
C THR A 84 -2.40 -16.47 7.36
N TYR A 85 -2.93 -16.50 6.14
CA TYR A 85 -4.06 -15.67 5.74
C TYR A 85 -5.24 -15.81 6.72
N ASP A 86 -5.60 -17.05 7.08
CA ASP A 86 -6.69 -17.34 8.04
C ASP A 86 -6.50 -16.70 9.42
N ASN A 87 -5.27 -16.59 9.93
CA ASN A 87 -5.02 -16.01 11.24
C ASN A 87 -5.18 -14.49 11.24
N TYR A 88 -4.77 -13.84 10.15
CA TYR A 88 -5.04 -12.41 9.97
C TYR A 88 -6.53 -12.14 9.79
N LEU A 89 -7.24 -12.99 9.04
CA LEU A 89 -8.69 -12.92 8.92
C LEU A 89 -9.37 -13.02 10.28
N GLU A 90 -9.02 -14.03 11.07
CA GLU A 90 -9.55 -14.22 12.42
C GLU A 90 -9.28 -12.97 13.29
N PHE A 91 -8.10 -12.36 13.18
CA PHE A 91 -7.79 -11.11 13.89
C PHE A 91 -8.71 -9.97 13.45
N ILE A 92 -8.77 -9.67 12.14
CA ILE A 92 -9.51 -8.52 11.61
C ILE A 92 -11.01 -8.66 11.89
N GLU A 93 -11.57 -9.86 11.79
CA GLU A 93 -12.98 -10.12 12.08
C GLU A 93 -13.32 -9.92 13.55
N ASN A 94 -12.47 -10.40 14.45
CA ASN A 94 -12.65 -10.22 15.89
C ASN A 94 -12.45 -8.76 16.32
N ASP A 95 -11.47 -8.10 15.74
CA ASP A 95 -11.04 -6.76 16.12
C ASP A 95 -11.78 -5.64 15.36
N GLY A 96 -12.51 -5.98 14.29
CA GLY A 96 -13.24 -5.03 13.44
C GLY A 96 -14.25 -4.15 14.17
N LYS A 97 -14.73 -4.59 15.35
CA LYS A 97 -15.63 -3.80 16.20
C LYS A 97 -14.92 -2.66 16.94
N VAL A 98 -13.65 -2.85 17.30
CA VAL A 98 -12.86 -1.88 18.07
C VAL A 98 -11.79 -1.19 17.23
N ARG A 99 -11.51 -1.69 16.02
CA ARG A 99 -10.53 -1.13 15.08
C ARG A 99 -9.16 -0.94 15.73
N SER A 100 -8.73 -1.87 16.59
CA SER A 100 -7.55 -1.67 17.44
C SER A 100 -6.25 -1.59 16.63
N TRP A 101 -6.25 -2.07 15.39
CA TRP A 101 -5.15 -1.89 14.45
C TRP A 101 -5.10 -0.49 13.80
N LEU A 102 -6.14 0.33 13.90
CA LEU A 102 -6.09 1.69 13.37
C LEU A 102 -5.51 2.62 14.42
N THR A 103 -4.57 3.46 13.98
CA THR A 103 -3.91 4.40 14.89
C THR A 103 -4.73 5.67 15.10
N GLU A 104 -4.52 6.34 16.23
CA GLU A 104 -5.13 7.65 16.49
C GLU A 104 -4.71 8.71 15.45
N GLU A 105 -3.48 8.62 14.93
CA GLU A 105 -3.03 9.55 13.88
C GLU A 105 -3.76 9.28 12.55
N TYR A 106 -4.01 8.02 12.21
CA TYR A 106 -4.81 7.67 11.03
C TYR A 106 -6.24 8.20 11.18
N LYS A 107 -6.89 7.95 12.33
CA LYS A 107 -8.21 8.48 12.65
C LYS A 107 -8.30 9.99 12.53
N LYS A 108 -7.29 10.70 13.03
CA LYS A 108 -7.24 12.16 13.00
C LYS A 108 -7.10 12.70 11.58
N ARG A 109 -6.27 12.08 10.73
CA ARG A 109 -6.00 12.56 9.37
C ARG A 109 -7.01 12.09 8.34
N PHE A 110 -7.59 10.92 8.54
CA PHE A 110 -8.46 10.24 7.58
C PHE A 110 -9.76 9.76 8.25
N PRO A 111 -10.57 10.67 8.83
CA PRO A 111 -11.76 10.30 9.60
C PRO A 111 -12.83 9.59 8.77
N TYR A 112 -12.99 9.91 7.47
CA TYR A 112 -13.98 9.21 6.64
C TYR A 112 -13.56 7.76 6.38
N SER A 113 -12.28 7.55 6.08
CA SER A 113 -11.71 6.23 5.87
C SER A 113 -11.71 5.40 7.15
N TYR A 114 -11.31 6.00 8.28
CA TYR A 114 -11.30 5.33 9.59
C TYR A 114 -12.66 4.73 9.94
N GLU A 115 -13.76 5.45 9.67
CA GLU A 115 -15.10 4.95 9.97
C GLU A 115 -15.55 3.82 9.03
N SER A 116 -15.00 3.72 7.82
CA SER A 116 -15.33 2.67 6.85
C SER A 116 -14.48 1.40 6.95
N GLU A 117 -13.32 1.45 7.60
CA GLU A 117 -12.35 0.33 7.63
C GLU A 117 -12.94 -1.04 8.01
N PRO A 118 -13.81 -1.18 9.04
CA PRO A 118 -14.36 -2.49 9.39
C PRO A 118 -15.15 -3.14 8.26
N LYS A 119 -15.76 -2.35 7.37
CA LYS A 119 -16.53 -2.88 6.23
C LYS A 119 -15.66 -3.05 5.01
N SER A 120 -14.67 -2.18 4.80
CA SER A 120 -13.75 -2.29 3.66
C SER A 120 -12.79 -3.48 3.79
N HIS A 121 -12.49 -3.92 5.03
CA HIS A 121 -11.59 -5.04 5.34
C HIS A 121 -12.29 -6.41 5.46
N ILE A 122 -13.59 -6.52 5.13
CA ILE A 122 -14.34 -7.81 5.18
C ILE A 122 -14.55 -8.44 3.80
N ASP A 123 -14.49 -7.67 2.71
CA ASP A 123 -14.75 -8.14 1.34
C ASP A 123 -13.45 -8.54 0.59
N ASP A 124 -13.52 -8.75 -0.74
CA ASP A 124 -12.43 -9.14 -1.67
C ASP A 124 -11.23 -8.15 -1.75
N TYR A 125 -11.08 -7.23 -0.80
CA TYR A 125 -10.15 -6.09 -0.84
C TYR A 125 -9.20 -6.07 0.35
N LYS A 126 -8.93 -7.24 0.93
CA LYS A 126 -8.04 -7.39 2.10
C LYS A 126 -6.58 -7.45 1.73
N GLU A 127 -6.27 -7.89 0.51
CA GLU A 127 -4.91 -8.08 0.03
C GLU A 127 -4.68 -7.40 -1.31
N ASP A 128 -3.42 -7.16 -1.65
CA ASP A 128 -3.05 -6.52 -2.91
C ASP A 128 -2.95 -7.46 -4.11
N GLY A 129 -2.97 -8.77 -3.86
CA GLY A 129 -2.77 -9.78 -4.89
C GLY A 129 -1.35 -9.80 -5.46
N TRP A 130 -0.37 -9.20 -4.78
CA TRP A 130 1.02 -9.16 -5.22
C TRP A 130 1.80 -10.32 -4.59
N ASN A 131 2.74 -10.91 -5.32
CA ASN A 131 3.63 -11.94 -4.77
C ASN A 131 5.01 -11.36 -4.44
N TYR A 132 5.32 -11.28 -3.15
CA TYR A 132 6.54 -10.70 -2.63
C TYR A 132 7.71 -11.70 -2.54
N LEU A 133 7.46 -13.00 -2.76
CA LEU A 133 8.43 -14.06 -2.47
C LEU A 133 9.77 -13.85 -3.21
N GLU A 134 9.73 -13.61 -4.52
CA GLU A 134 10.95 -13.43 -5.32
C GLU A 134 11.74 -12.20 -4.89
N TYR A 135 11.04 -11.08 -4.69
CA TYR A 135 11.67 -9.82 -4.24
C TYR A 135 12.35 -9.99 -2.88
N LEU A 136 11.67 -10.58 -1.91
CA LEU A 136 12.19 -10.75 -0.55
C LEU A 136 13.42 -11.67 -0.53
N ASN A 137 13.39 -12.77 -1.30
CA ASN A 137 14.51 -13.68 -1.43
C ASN A 137 15.75 -13.03 -2.06
N GLN A 138 15.56 -12.17 -3.08
CA GLN A 138 16.66 -11.53 -3.79
C GLN A 138 17.30 -10.38 -2.99
N ASN A 139 16.52 -9.66 -2.19
CA ASN A 139 16.99 -8.44 -1.53
C ASN A 139 17.49 -8.69 -0.09
N ASN A 140 17.37 -9.91 0.43
CA ASN A 140 17.89 -10.34 1.74
C ASN A 140 17.58 -9.35 2.89
N GLN A 141 16.41 -8.72 2.83
CA GLN A 141 15.98 -7.72 3.80
C GLN A 141 15.32 -8.40 4.99
N ASN A 142 15.73 -8.03 6.19
CA ASN A 142 15.19 -8.56 7.44
C ASN A 142 13.87 -7.85 7.80
N TYR A 143 12.84 -8.09 6.99
CA TYR A 143 11.49 -7.64 7.29
C TYR A 143 10.91 -8.46 8.44
N ASP A 144 10.23 -7.78 9.37
CA ASP A 144 9.39 -8.49 10.34
C ASP A 144 8.02 -8.70 9.70
N TYR A 145 7.77 -9.93 9.24
CA TYR A 145 6.59 -10.23 8.42
C TYR A 145 5.27 -9.96 9.17
N ASP A 146 5.25 -10.07 10.51
CA ASP A 146 4.06 -9.74 11.31
C ASP A 146 3.82 -8.21 11.30
N ILE A 147 4.87 -7.41 11.44
CA ILE A 147 4.77 -5.94 11.35
C ILE A 147 4.42 -5.50 9.93
N GLU A 148 4.97 -6.18 8.92
CA GLU A 148 4.71 -5.90 7.52
C GLU A 148 3.35 -6.40 7.04
N TRP A 149 2.60 -7.15 7.86
CA TRP A 149 1.34 -7.80 7.49
C TRP A 149 1.49 -8.75 6.29
N PHE A 150 2.66 -9.37 6.18
CA PHE A 150 2.90 -10.45 5.26
C PHE A 150 2.30 -11.74 5.82
N TYR A 151 1.68 -12.51 4.93
CA TYR A 151 1.31 -13.89 5.19
C TYR A 151 2.03 -14.82 4.21
N VAL A 152 2.24 -16.06 4.62
CA VAL A 152 2.94 -17.07 3.85
C VAL A 152 1.97 -18.19 3.51
N GLU A 153 1.80 -18.43 2.22
CA GLU A 153 1.22 -19.66 1.69
C GLU A 153 2.26 -20.38 0.85
N LYS A 154 2.05 -21.68 0.58
CA LYS A 154 3.08 -22.65 0.12
C LYS A 154 4.23 -22.07 -0.71
N ASN A 155 3.92 -21.30 -1.76
CA ASN A 155 4.89 -20.70 -2.68
C ASN A 155 4.69 -19.20 -2.90
N GLU A 156 3.99 -18.51 -2.01
CA GLU A 156 3.63 -17.11 -2.18
C GLU A 156 3.76 -16.38 -0.84
N VAL A 157 4.28 -15.15 -0.91
CA VAL A 157 4.21 -14.21 0.21
C VAL A 157 3.26 -13.13 -0.24
N GLY A 158 2.09 -13.07 0.38
CA GLY A 158 1.09 -12.04 0.13
C GLY A 158 1.11 -10.97 1.23
N HIS A 159 0.41 -9.87 1.00
CA HIS A 159 0.32 -8.76 1.94
C HIS A 159 -1.14 -8.35 2.17
N ILE A 160 -1.51 -8.20 3.44
CA ILE A 160 -2.82 -7.69 3.84
C ILE A 160 -2.72 -6.18 4.05
N TYR A 161 -3.61 -5.42 3.42
CA TYR A 161 -3.62 -3.97 3.56
C TYR A 161 -3.82 -3.54 5.02
N TYR A 162 -3.07 -2.52 5.45
CA TYR A 162 -3.25 -1.97 6.80
C TYR A 162 -4.55 -1.18 6.95
N ASN A 163 -4.93 -0.44 5.90
CA ASN A 163 -6.08 0.47 5.84
C ASN A 163 -6.36 0.91 4.38
N GLU A 164 -7.44 1.68 4.12
CA GLU A 164 -7.75 2.12 2.74
C GLU A 164 -6.64 3.01 2.13
N LEU A 165 -5.82 3.71 2.92
CA LEU A 165 -4.70 4.49 2.38
C LEU A 165 -3.65 3.59 1.73
N ASP A 166 -3.25 2.52 2.42
CA ASP A 166 -2.30 1.53 1.87
C ASP A 166 -2.86 0.92 0.58
N HIS A 167 -4.11 0.46 0.61
CA HIS A 167 -4.81 -0.05 -0.57
C HIS A 167 -4.79 0.95 -1.73
N TYR A 168 -5.13 2.22 -1.47
CA TYR A 168 -5.21 3.21 -2.52
C TYR A 168 -3.84 3.55 -3.12
N LEU A 169 -2.78 3.63 -2.31
CA LEU A 169 -1.41 3.86 -2.79
C LEU A 169 -0.91 2.68 -3.62
N THR A 170 -1.13 1.44 -3.17
CA THR A 170 -0.79 0.23 -3.92
C THR A 170 -1.52 0.19 -5.27
N TYR A 171 -2.81 0.52 -5.26
CA TYR A 171 -3.60 0.62 -6.50
C TYR A 171 -3.02 1.66 -7.47
N LEU A 172 -2.72 2.87 -6.99
CA LEU A 172 -2.18 3.94 -7.84
C LEU A 172 -0.85 3.52 -8.47
N LEU A 173 0.04 2.88 -7.72
CA LEU A 173 1.29 2.34 -8.22
C LEU A 173 1.07 1.26 -9.29
N GLY A 174 0.21 0.27 -9.02
CA GLY A 174 -0.13 -0.76 -10.00
C GLY A 174 -0.79 -0.19 -11.25
N ALA A 175 -1.59 0.87 -11.13
CA ALA A 175 -2.21 1.55 -12.27
C ALA A 175 -1.17 2.33 -13.10
N ILE A 176 -0.27 3.08 -12.44
CA ILE A 176 0.86 3.78 -13.08
C ILE A 176 1.70 2.77 -13.84
N ARG A 177 2.07 1.67 -13.17
CA ARG A 177 2.93 0.63 -13.74
C ARG A 177 2.32 -0.06 -14.96
N ARG A 178 1.01 -0.25 -14.98
CA ARG A 178 0.26 -0.81 -16.13
C ARG A 178 -0.13 0.24 -17.16
N GLY A 179 0.18 1.52 -16.92
CA GLY A 179 -0.24 2.62 -17.76
C GLY A 179 -1.76 2.83 -17.82
N MET A 180 -2.48 2.33 -16.83
CA MET A 180 -3.94 2.40 -16.73
C MET A 180 -4.41 3.71 -16.11
N PRO A 181 -5.63 4.18 -16.44
CA PRO A 181 -6.22 5.32 -15.73
C PRO A 181 -6.57 4.94 -14.29
N GLU A 182 -6.65 5.93 -13.42
CA GLU A 182 -7.24 5.74 -12.10
C GLU A 182 -8.74 5.41 -12.23
N LYS A 183 -9.10 4.16 -11.94
CA LYS A 183 -10.47 3.63 -12.01
C LYS A 183 -10.91 2.94 -10.72
N ILE A 184 -10.20 3.16 -9.60
CA ILE A 184 -10.54 2.49 -8.35
C ILE A 184 -11.97 2.85 -7.95
N LYS A 185 -12.79 1.82 -7.80
CA LYS A 185 -14.18 1.92 -7.34
C LYS A 185 -14.26 1.85 -5.81
N GLN A 186 -13.32 1.13 -5.20
CA GLN A 186 -13.04 1.13 -3.77
C GLN A 186 -12.10 2.30 -3.37
N GLY A 187 -11.96 2.60 -2.08
CA GLY A 187 -11.16 3.76 -1.61
C GLY A 187 -11.87 5.12 -1.76
N LYS A 188 -13.19 5.11 -1.89
CA LYS A 188 -14.01 6.34 -1.97
C LYS A 188 -13.93 7.18 -0.71
N ASN A 189 -13.67 6.58 0.46
CA ASN A 189 -13.60 7.32 1.72
C ASN A 189 -12.23 7.95 1.89
N ILE A 190 -11.15 7.20 1.61
CA ILE A 190 -9.82 7.80 1.59
C ILE A 190 -9.70 8.95 0.58
N LYS A 191 -10.32 8.84 -0.60
CA LYS A 191 -10.37 9.97 -1.56
C LYS A 191 -11.02 11.22 -0.97
N LYS A 192 -12.14 11.07 -0.26
CA LYS A 192 -12.82 12.18 0.41
C LYS A 192 -11.95 12.83 1.47
N ASP A 193 -11.16 12.03 2.20
CA ASP A 193 -10.20 12.57 3.15
C ASP A 193 -9.09 13.35 2.41
N LEU A 194 -8.50 12.76 1.36
CA LEU A 194 -7.40 13.35 0.59
C LEU A 194 -7.77 14.66 -0.13
N GLU A 195 -9.03 14.82 -0.55
CA GLU A 195 -9.57 16.06 -1.09
C GLU A 195 -9.61 17.20 -0.05
N LYS A 196 -9.66 16.86 1.24
CA LYS A 196 -9.77 17.81 2.36
C LYS A 196 -8.45 18.07 3.09
N ILE A 197 -7.38 17.39 2.70
CA ILE A 197 -6.04 17.69 3.21
C ILE A 197 -5.56 18.96 2.51
N ASP A 198 -5.33 20.00 3.31
CA ASP A 198 -4.75 21.29 2.91
C ASP A 198 -3.30 21.13 2.41
#